data_AF-A0A7Y0DA09-F1
#
_entry.id   AF-A0A7Y0DA09-F1
#
_cell.length_a   1.000
_cell.length_b   1.000
_cell.length_c   1.000
_cell.angle_alpha   90.00
_cell.angle_beta   90.00
_cell.angle_gamma   90.00
#
_symmetry.space_group_name_H-M   'P 1'
#
loop_
_entity.id
_entity.type
_entity.pdbx_description
1 polymer ?
#
loop_
_entity_poly.entity_id
_entity_poly.type
_entity_poly.pdbx_seq_one_letter_code
_entity_poly.pdbx_strand_id
1 'polypeptide(L)'
;MMPSGAERLKLSTLKMLGGGIRLTKEVMKDDKVPSLTELIDSAQSGGARLVGCTMTMDLLGIAPDDLIDGVELGGIATFLGEASESDGAFFI
;
A
#
# COMPACT_ATOMS: atom_id res chain seq x y z
N MET A 1 4.41 8.08 14.48
CA MET A 1 5.20 8.51 13.31
C MET A 1 4.76 7.69 12.12
N MET A 2 4.41 8.36 11.02
CA MET A 2 4.03 7.71 9.77
C MET A 2 5.26 7.04 9.15
N PRO A 3 5.14 5.81 8.62
CA PRO A 3 6.25 5.11 7.99
C PRO A 3 6.58 5.75 6.63
N SER A 4 7.87 6.01 6.38
CA SER A 4 8.36 6.63 5.13
C SER A 4 8.47 5.65 3.95
N GLY A 5 7.62 4.63 3.89
CA GLY A 5 7.62 3.64 2.80
C GLY A 5 7.23 2.22 3.21
N ALA A 6 7.00 1.38 2.20
CA ALA A 6 6.50 0.01 2.33
C ALA A 6 7.35 -0.87 3.28
N GLU A 7 8.67 -0.77 3.19
CA GLU A 7 9.59 -1.58 4.02
C GLU A 7 9.60 -1.22 5.51
N ARG A 8 9.07 -0.04 5.88
CA ARG A 8 9.02 0.48 7.25
C ARG A 8 7.64 0.36 7.89
N LEU A 9 6.69 -0.30 7.22
CA LEU A 9 5.40 -0.64 7.79
C LEU A 9 5.56 -1.58 9.00
N LYS A 10 4.66 -1.42 9.97
CA LYS A 10 4.62 -2.26 11.17
C LYS A 10 3.57 -3.35 10.97
N LEU A 11 3.78 -4.52 11.60
CA LEU A 11 2.74 -5.54 11.67
C LEU A 11 1.50 -4.98 12.39
N SER A 12 0.32 -5.40 11.93
CA SER A 12 -0.98 -5.09 12.56
C SER A 12 -1.04 -5.66 13.98
N THR A 13 -0.64 -6.91 14.16
CA THR A 13 -0.58 -7.65 15.44
C THR A 13 0.81 -8.28 15.64
N LEU A 14 1.14 -8.75 16.86
CA LEU A 14 2.41 -9.42 17.20
C LEU A 14 3.67 -8.56 16.95
N LYS A 15 3.60 -7.27 17.28
CA LYS A 15 4.71 -6.32 17.05
C LYS A 15 6.02 -6.72 17.76
N MET A 16 5.95 -7.36 18.94
CA MET A 16 7.10 -7.90 19.71
C MET A 16 8.36 -7.01 19.70
N LEU A 17 8.20 -5.70 19.95
CA LEU A 17 9.29 -4.70 19.88
C LEU A 17 10.11 -4.74 18.56
N GLY A 18 9.48 -5.13 17.44
CA GLY A 18 10.10 -5.28 16.13
C GLY A 18 10.54 -6.70 15.78
N GLY A 19 10.60 -7.62 16.76
CA GLY A 19 10.98 -9.02 16.54
C GLY A 19 10.03 -9.77 15.62
N GLY A 20 8.72 -9.48 15.70
CA GLY A 20 7.71 -10.10 14.84
C GLY A 20 7.91 -9.77 13.37
N ILE A 21 8.21 -8.51 13.03
CA ILE A 21 8.50 -8.09 11.65
C ILE A 21 9.70 -8.86 11.10
N ARG A 22 10.76 -9.01 11.89
CA ARG A 22 11.95 -9.76 11.48
C ARG A 22 11.60 -11.22 11.20
N LEU A 23 10.89 -11.88 12.10
CA LEU A 23 10.49 -13.27 11.92
C LEU A 23 9.65 -13.47 10.65
N THR A 24 8.64 -12.61 10.42
CA THR A 24 7.83 -12.67 9.21
C THR A 24 8.66 -12.48 7.95
N LYS A 25 9.60 -11.53 7.94
CA LYS A 25 10.50 -11.31 6.79
C LYS A 25 11.43 -12.51 6.52
N GLU A 26 11.93 -13.17 7.57
CA GLU A 26 12.75 -14.39 7.41
C GLU A 26 11.91 -15.53 6.81
N VAL A 27 10.70 -15.80 7.32
CA VAL A 27 9.81 -16.83 6.77
C VAL A 27 9.45 -16.56 5.31
N MET A 28 9.09 -15.31 4.97
CA MET A 28 8.83 -14.92 3.58
C MET A 28 10.02 -15.19 2.66
N LYS A 29 11.24 -14.90 3.14
CA LYS A 29 12.47 -15.13 2.38
C LYS A 29 12.75 -16.62 2.19
N ASP A 30 12.58 -17.42 3.24
CA ASP A 30 12.76 -18.88 3.19
C ASP A 30 11.78 -19.54 2.19
N ASP A 31 10.55 -19.03 2.14
CA ASP A 31 9.51 -19.45 1.19
C ASP A 31 9.57 -18.76 -0.18
N LYS A 32 10.60 -17.92 -0.42
CA LYS A 32 10.83 -17.19 -1.68
C LYS A 32 9.66 -16.28 -2.10
N VAL A 33 8.96 -15.74 -1.12
CA VAL A 33 7.92 -14.74 -1.34
C VAL A 33 8.59 -13.39 -1.65
N PRO A 34 8.19 -12.68 -2.72
CA PRO A 34 8.70 -11.35 -3.00
C PRO A 34 8.45 -10.37 -1.86
N SER A 35 9.33 -9.39 -1.72
CA SER A 35 9.15 -8.27 -0.79
C SER A 35 7.91 -7.43 -1.14
N LEU A 36 7.41 -6.66 -0.18
CA LEU A 36 6.26 -5.79 -0.41
C LEU A 36 6.54 -4.77 -1.54
N THR A 37 7.77 -4.26 -1.61
CA THR A 37 8.19 -3.34 -2.67
C THR A 37 8.11 -4.01 -4.05
N GLU A 38 8.64 -5.23 -4.18
CA GLU A 38 8.56 -6.00 -5.44
C GLU A 38 7.11 -6.34 -5.84
N LEU A 39 6.23 -6.59 -4.86
CA LEU A 39 4.81 -6.83 -5.12
C LEU A 39 4.09 -5.57 -5.62
N ILE A 40 4.43 -4.39 -5.09
CA ILE A 40 3.88 -3.11 -5.57
C ILE A 40 4.32 -2.87 -7.02
N ASP A 41 5.62 -3.03 -7.32
CA ASP A 41 6.17 -2.86 -8.66
C ASP A 41 5.54 -3.86 -9.65
N SER A 42 5.37 -5.12 -9.23
CA SER A 42 4.71 -6.16 -10.03
C SER A 42 3.24 -5.84 -10.28
N ALA A 43 2.53 -5.25 -9.31
CA ALA A 43 1.14 -4.85 -9.48
C ALA A 43 1.01 -3.71 -10.51
N GLN A 44 1.85 -2.68 -10.39
CA GLN A 44 1.87 -1.57 -11.36
C GLN A 44 2.23 -2.07 -12.77
N SER A 45 3.25 -2.92 -12.89
CA SER A 45 3.66 -3.54 -14.16
C SER A 45 2.56 -4.43 -14.75
N GLY A 46 1.72 -5.02 -13.90
CA GLY A 46 0.54 -5.79 -14.29
C GLY A 46 -0.67 -4.96 -14.69
N GLY A 47 -0.57 -3.62 -14.67
CA GLY A 47 -1.65 -2.70 -15.04
C GLY A 47 -2.56 -2.30 -13.88
N ALA A 48 -2.18 -2.58 -12.63
CA ALA A 48 -2.93 -2.10 -11.47
C ALA A 48 -2.83 -0.57 -11.40
N ARG A 49 -3.99 0.10 -11.31
CA ARG A 49 -4.08 1.54 -11.05
C ARG A 49 -4.00 1.79 -9.56
N LEU A 50 -2.99 2.54 -9.14
CA LEU A 50 -2.86 3.00 -7.75
C LEU A 50 -3.46 4.41 -7.64
N VAL A 51 -4.38 4.61 -6.71
CA VAL A 51 -5.09 5.89 -6.53
C VAL A 51 -4.85 6.44 -5.12
N GLY A 52 -4.25 7.61 -5.03
CA GLY A 52 -4.08 8.38 -3.80
C GLY A 52 -5.37 9.13 -3.44
N CYS A 53 -5.90 8.89 -2.24
CA CYS A 53 -7.08 9.58 -1.73
C CYS A 53 -6.74 11.04 -1.39
N THR A 54 -7.24 11.99 -2.17
CA THR A 54 -6.92 13.42 -2.03
C THR A 54 -7.30 13.96 -0.66
N MET A 55 -8.46 13.58 -0.12
CA MET A 55 -8.88 13.99 1.23
C MET A 55 -7.89 13.51 2.31
N THR A 56 -7.37 12.30 2.18
CA THR A 56 -6.37 11.77 3.12
C THR A 56 -5.02 12.49 2.96
N MET A 57 -4.61 12.78 1.72
CA MET A 57 -3.39 13.53 1.45
C MET A 57 -3.44 14.93 2.09
N ASP A 58 -4.55 15.65 1.93
CA ASP A 58 -4.75 16.98 2.51
C ASP A 58 -4.68 16.93 4.05
N LEU A 59 -5.33 15.94 4.67
CA LEU A 59 -5.34 15.78 6.13
C LEU A 59 -3.96 15.43 6.71
N LEU A 60 -3.15 14.68 5.97
CA LEU A 60 -1.83 14.23 6.40
C LEU A 60 -0.68 15.13 5.90
N GLY A 61 -0.97 16.11 5.05
CA GLY A 61 0.01 17.02 4.46
C GLY A 61 0.96 16.31 3.50
N ILE A 62 0.47 15.35 2.71
CA ILE A 62 1.25 14.60 1.72
C ILE A 62 1.14 15.29 0.37
N ALA A 63 2.27 15.68 -0.21
CA ALA A 63 2.32 16.26 -1.55
C ALA A 63 2.27 15.16 -2.62
N PRO A 64 1.79 15.46 -3.85
CA PRO A 64 1.88 14.51 -4.96
C PRO A 64 3.32 14.04 -5.24
N ASP A 65 4.31 14.92 -5.03
CA ASP A 65 5.73 14.60 -5.20
C ASP A 65 6.29 13.63 -4.13
N ASP A 66 5.55 13.40 -3.03
CA ASP A 66 5.92 12.41 -2.01
C ASP A 66 5.48 10.98 -2.39
N LEU A 67 4.68 10.83 -3.45
CA LEU A 67 4.16 9.55 -3.91
C LEU A 67 5.14 8.86 -4.87
N ILE A 68 5.01 7.55 -4.98
CA ILE A 68 5.72 6.80 -6.02
C ILE A 68 5.16 7.15 -7.41
N ASP A 69 5.97 6.95 -8.44
CA ASP A 69 5.55 7.19 -9.82
C ASP A 69 4.32 6.36 -10.20
N GLY A 70 3.43 6.94 -11.02
CA GLY A 70 2.25 6.26 -11.55
C GLY A 70 1.06 6.21 -10.60
N VAL A 71 1.06 6.94 -9.49
CA VAL A 71 -0.12 7.11 -8.64
C VAL A 71 -1.04 8.19 -9.21
N GLU A 72 -2.30 7.84 -9.44
CA GLU A 72 -3.36 8.77 -9.82
C GLU A 72 -3.98 9.41 -8.57
N LEU A 73 -4.59 10.59 -8.71
CA LEU A 73 -5.27 11.26 -7.60
C LEU A 73 -6.78 11.12 -7.74
N GLY A 74 -7.45 10.69 -6.68
CA GLY A 74 -8.89 10.43 -6.69
C GLY A 74 -9.56 10.69 -5.34
N GLY A 75 -10.87 10.86 -5.38
CA GLY A 75 -11.71 11.04 -4.19
C GLY A 75 -12.70 9.89 -4.01
N ILE A 76 -13.62 10.05 -3.04
CA ILE A 76 -14.67 9.06 -2.79
C ILE A 76 -15.57 8.81 -4.00
N ALA A 77 -15.84 9.84 -4.81
CA ALA A 77 -16.62 9.69 -6.04
C ALA A 77 -15.91 8.80 -7.07
N THR A 78 -14.59 8.94 -7.21
CA THR A 78 -13.76 8.08 -8.06
C THR A 78 -13.86 6.63 -7.60
N PHE A 79 -13.67 6.38 -6.30
CA PHE A 79 -13.77 5.03 -5.75
C PHE A 79 -15.17 4.41 -5.95
N LEU A 80 -16.24 5.16 -5.67
CA LEU A 80 -17.61 4.65 -5.83
C LEU A 80 -17.96 4.36 -7.30
N GLY A 81 -17.46 5.17 -8.24
CA GLY A 81 -17.63 4.92 -9.68
C GLY A 81 -16.99 3.59 -10.09
N GLU A 82 -15.70 3.41 -9.79
CA GLU A 82 -14.96 2.18 -10.11
C GLU A 82 -15.54 0.95 -9.40
N ALA A 83 -15.91 1.10 -8.12
CA ALA A 83 -16.51 0.01 -7.33
C ALA A 83 -17.88 -0.42 -7.86
N SER A 84 -18.64 0.51 -8.47
CA SER A 84 -19.95 0.18 -9.05
C SER A 84 -19.87 -0.65 -10.34
N GLU A 85 -18.73 -0.57 -11.05
CA GLU A 85 -18.46 -1.36 -12.26
C GLU A 85 -17.60 -2.60 -11.98
N SER A 86 -17.10 -2.77 -10.76
CA SER A 86 -16.27 -3.90 -10.35
C SER A 86 -17.11 -5.07 -9.84
N ASP A 87 -16.65 -6.30 -10.07
CA ASP A 87 -17.28 -7.51 -9.52
C ASP A 87 -17.18 -7.62 -7.98
N GLY A 88 -16.28 -6.83 -7.37
CA GLY A 88 -16.10 -6.81 -5.93
C GLY A 88 -15.40 -5.55 -5.44
N ALA A 89 -15.73 -5.16 -4.20
CA ALA A 89 -15.11 -4.05 -3.49
C ALA A 89 -14.75 -4.52 -2.07
N PHE A 90 -13.48 -4.35 -1.68
CA PHE A 90 -12.95 -4.81 -0.40
C PHE A 90 -12.43 -3.63 0.43
N PHE A 91 -12.52 -3.75 1.75
CA PHE A 91 -11.89 -2.86 2.71
C PHE A 91 -10.92 -3.68 3.56
N ILE A 92 -9.63 -3.32 3.51
CA ILE A 92 -8.49 -4.08 4.08
C ILE A 92 -7.82 -3.27 5.17
#